data_AF-A0A804M1F7-F1
#
_entry.id   AF-A0A804M1F7-F1
#
_cell.length_a   1.000
_cell.length_b   1.000
_cell.length_c   1.000
_cell.angle_alpha   90.00
_cell.angle_beta   90.00
_cell.angle_gamma   90.00
#
_symmetry.space_group_name_H-M   'P 1'
#
loop_
_entity.id
_entity.type
_entity.pdbx_description
1 polymer ?
#
loop_
_entity_poly.entity_id
_entity_poly.type
_entity_poly.pdbx_seq_one_letter_code
_entity_poly.pdbx_strand_id
1 'polypeptide(L)'
;MLDPADATLYSNRSFCHLKIGAARDALVDANACIGLQPDWPKAYYRKGAALMSLKEYKEARDAFMEGLKLDPSNLDIQNAYREAEEAMIKNHSTGQSVEPLE
;
A
#
# COMPACT_ATOMS: atom_id res chain seq x y z
N MET A 1 -28.77 -2.69 7.95
CA MET A 1 -27.70 -3.65 8.28
C MET A 1 -26.61 -3.45 7.25
N LEU A 2 -25.40 -3.07 7.68
CA LEU A 2 -24.24 -2.97 6.79
C LEU A 2 -23.75 -4.40 6.53
N ASP A 3 -23.61 -4.78 5.27
CA ASP A 3 -23.14 -6.12 4.92
C ASP A 3 -21.67 -6.25 5.36
N PRO A 4 -21.33 -7.14 6.32
CA PRO A 4 -19.95 -7.33 6.74
C PRO A 4 -19.04 -7.90 5.64
N ALA A 5 -19.61 -8.33 4.51
CA ALA A 5 -18.87 -8.76 3.32
C ALA A 5 -18.60 -7.63 2.31
N ASP A 6 -19.03 -6.40 2.57
CA ASP A 6 -18.76 -5.28 1.66
C ASP A 6 -17.31 -4.79 1.82
N ALA A 7 -16.43 -5.23 0.91
CA ALA A 7 -15.03 -4.78 0.81
C ALA A 7 -14.92 -3.25 0.76
N THR A 8 -15.94 -2.54 0.27
CA THR A 8 -15.97 -1.08 0.21
C THR A 8 -15.90 -0.45 1.59
N LEU A 9 -16.55 -1.05 2.59
CA LEU A 9 -16.55 -0.55 3.97
C LEU A 9 -15.15 -0.63 4.58
N TYR A 10 -14.47 -1.76 4.41
CA TYR A 10 -13.08 -1.91 4.84
C TYR A 10 -12.15 -0.95 4.07
N SER A 11 -12.37 -0.74 2.77
CA SER A 11 -11.55 0.20 1.98
C SER A 11 -11.71 1.64 2.47
N ASN A 12 -12.93 2.03 2.85
CA ASN A 12 -13.22 3.36 3.39
C ASN A 12 -12.63 3.50 4.80
N ARG A 13 -12.77 2.46 5.64
CA ARG A 13 -12.17 2.45 6.98
C ARG A 13 -10.64 2.51 6.90
N SER A 14 -10.01 1.72 6.03
CA SER A 14 -8.57 1.78 5.73
C SER A 14 -8.11 3.21 5.40
N PHE A 15 -8.85 3.90 4.54
CA PHE A 15 -8.55 5.30 4.20
C PHE A 15 -8.68 6.24 5.41
N CYS A 16 -9.71 6.09 6.23
CA CYS A 16 -9.86 6.88 7.46
C CYS A 16 -8.71 6.61 8.44
N HIS A 17 -8.32 5.35 8.62
CA HIS A 17 -7.19 4.96 9.47
C HIS A 17 -5.87 5.59 8.98
N LEU A 18 -5.62 5.63 7.67
CA LEU A 18 -4.49 6.37 7.11
C LEU A 18 -4.54 7.86 7.45
N LYS A 19 -5.71 8.49 7.35
CA LYS A 19 -5.87 9.92 7.65
C LYS A 19 -5.62 10.28 9.11
N ILE A 20 -5.83 9.35 10.03
CA ILE A 20 -5.53 9.54 11.46
C ILE A 20 -4.15 9.01 11.87
N GLY A 21 -3.32 8.58 10.91
CA GLY A 21 -1.98 8.04 11.17
C GLY A 21 -1.96 6.59 11.69
N ALA A 22 -3.11 5.92 11.74
CA ALA A 22 -3.25 4.52 12.15
C ALA A 22 -2.91 3.55 11.00
N ALA A 23 -1.68 3.62 10.48
CA ALA A 23 -1.29 2.89 9.28
C ALA A 23 -1.35 1.36 9.41
N ARG A 24 -1.09 0.80 10.61
CA ARG A 24 -1.21 -0.65 10.86
C ARG A 24 -2.65 -1.13 10.73
N ASP A 25 -3.59 -0.40 11.30
CA ASP A 25 -5.01 -0.74 11.18
C ASP A 25 -5.50 -0.56 9.75
N ALA A 26 -5.02 0.47 9.04
CA ALA A 26 -5.32 0.65 7.63
C ALA A 26 -4.85 -0.54 6.78
N LEU A 27 -3.71 -1.15 7.13
CA LEU A 27 -3.20 -2.36 6.49
C LEU A 27 -4.08 -3.58 6.79
N VAL A 28 -4.55 -3.73 8.03
CA VAL A 28 -5.50 -4.80 8.40
C VAL A 28 -6.77 -4.69 7.54
N ASP A 29 -7.33 -3.49 7.44
CA ASP A 29 -8.52 -3.24 6.63
C ASP A 29 -8.28 -3.48 5.14
N ALA A 30 -7.12 -3.08 4.61
CA ALA A 30 -6.78 -3.34 3.22
C ALA A 30 -6.65 -4.84 2.93
N ASN A 31 -6.05 -5.61 3.84
CA ASN A 31 -5.98 -7.07 3.70
C ASN A 31 -7.38 -7.71 3.78
N ALA A 32 -8.27 -7.21 4.62
CA ALA A 32 -9.67 -7.63 4.63
C ALA A 32 -10.37 -7.35 3.30
N CYS A 33 -10.12 -6.19 2.67
CA CYS A 33 -10.62 -5.88 1.33
C CYS A 33 -10.16 -6.92 0.31
N ILE A 34 -8.87 -7.27 0.32
CA ILE A 34 -8.29 -8.26 -0.62
C ILE A 34 -8.89 -9.65 -0.38
N GLY A 35 -9.10 -10.04 0.88
CA GLY A 35 -9.73 -11.31 1.22
C GLY A 35 -11.19 -11.42 0.75
N LEU A 36 -11.92 -10.30 0.74
CA LEU A 36 -13.31 -10.23 0.28
C LEU A 36 -13.44 -10.08 -1.24
N GLN A 37 -12.56 -9.29 -1.86
CA GLN A 37 -12.55 -9.01 -3.30
C GLN A 37 -11.10 -9.01 -3.83
N PRO A 38 -10.53 -10.19 -4.13
CA PRO A 38 -9.14 -10.32 -4.55
C PRO A 38 -8.88 -9.77 -5.96
N ASP A 39 -9.92 -9.56 -6.75
CA ASP A 39 -9.90 -8.97 -8.09
C ASP A 39 -10.14 -7.45 -8.09
N TRP A 40 -10.11 -6.81 -6.92
CA TRP A 40 -10.37 -5.38 -6.79
C TRP A 40 -9.08 -4.56 -6.69
N PRO A 41 -8.65 -3.82 -7.73
CA PRO A 41 -7.39 -3.08 -7.73
C PRO A 41 -7.26 -2.08 -6.58
N LYS A 42 -8.38 -1.48 -6.17
CA LYS A 42 -8.44 -0.51 -5.08
C LYS A 42 -8.03 -1.11 -3.73
N ALA A 43 -8.28 -2.40 -3.49
CA ALA A 43 -7.85 -3.08 -2.27
C ALA A 43 -6.32 -3.12 -2.16
N TYR A 44 -5.64 -3.39 -3.28
CA TYR A 44 -4.18 -3.37 -3.36
C TYR A 44 -3.61 -1.96 -3.26
N TYR A 45 -4.28 -0.95 -3.84
CA TYR A 45 -3.92 0.45 -3.62
C TYR A 45 -3.98 0.83 -2.13
N ARG A 46 -5.03 0.42 -1.41
CA ARG A 46 -5.14 0.65 0.04
C ARG A 46 -4.01 -0.02 0.82
N LYS A 47 -3.66 -1.25 0.45
CA LYS A 47 -2.55 -2.00 1.06
C LYS A 47 -1.22 -1.27 0.83
N GLY A 48 -0.93 -0.90 -0.41
CA GLY A 48 0.29 -0.16 -0.75
C GLY A 48 0.37 1.19 -0.03
N ALA A 49 -0.72 1.95 0.04
CA ALA A 49 -0.76 3.23 0.76
C ALA A 49 -0.51 3.06 2.28
N ALA A 50 -1.06 2.01 2.90
CA ALA A 50 -0.77 1.68 4.29
C ALA A 50 0.71 1.34 4.51
N LEU A 51 1.29 0.51 3.63
CA LEU A 51 2.71 0.13 3.68
C LEU A 51 3.65 1.32 3.43
N MET A 52 3.30 2.22 2.51
CA MET A 52 4.01 3.50 2.32
C MET A 52 4.07 4.31 3.62
N SER A 53 2.93 4.42 4.32
CA SER A 53 2.88 5.12 5.61
C SER A 53 3.67 4.41 6.71
N LEU A 54 3.86 3.10 6.61
CA LEU A 54 4.72 2.30 7.51
C LEU A 54 6.19 2.32 7.10
N LYS A 55 6.53 2.94 5.96
CA LYS A 55 7.87 2.93 5.34
C LYS A 55 8.34 1.53 4.90
N GLU A 56 7.42 0.62 4.71
CA GLU A 56 7.65 -0.72 4.15
C GLU A 56 7.60 -0.64 2.62
N TYR A 57 8.58 0.07 2.04
CA TYR A 57 8.53 0.52 0.64
C TYR A 57 8.55 -0.64 -0.37
N LYS A 58 9.29 -1.71 -0.07
CA LYS A 58 9.37 -2.88 -0.95
C LYS A 58 8.02 -3.59 -1.02
N GLU A 59 7.42 -3.83 0.15
CA GLU A 59 6.11 -4.44 0.29
C GLU A 59 5.00 -3.54 -0.32
N ALA A 60 5.12 -2.23 -0.17
CA ALA A 60 4.22 -1.26 -0.80
C ALA A 60 4.27 -1.36 -2.33
N ARG A 61 5.48 -1.37 -2.89
CA ARG A 61 5.74 -1.51 -4.33
C ARG A 61 5.15 -2.82 -4.87
N ASP A 62 5.33 -3.92 -4.15
CA ASP A 62 4.77 -5.22 -4.54
C ASP A 62 3.23 -5.22 -4.47
N ALA A 63 2.64 -4.57 -3.45
CA ALA A 63 1.18 -4.42 -3.38
C ALA A 63 0.62 -3.60 -4.56
N PHE A 64 1.25 -2.47 -4.92
CA PHE A 64 0.82 -1.69 -6.09
C PHE A 64 1.00 -2.47 -7.39
N MET A 65 2.06 -3.27 -7.51
CA MET A 65 2.27 -4.15 -8.66
C MET A 65 1.13 -5.16 -8.83
N GLU A 66 0.66 -5.78 -7.75
CA GLU A 66 -0.52 -6.66 -7.81
C GLU A 66 -1.79 -5.90 -8.26
N GLY A 67 -1.98 -4.67 -7.77
CA GLY A 67 -3.06 -3.80 -8.24
C GLY A 67 -2.98 -3.50 -9.75
N LEU A 68 -1.78 -3.22 -10.26
CA LEU A 68 -1.54 -2.97 -11.69
C LEU A 68 -1.70 -4.23 -12.55
N LYS A 69 -1.49 -5.44 -12.01
CA LYS A 69 -1.80 -6.67 -12.75
C LYS A 69 -3.30 -6.79 -13.03
N LEU A 70 -4.14 -6.30 -12.12
CA LEU A 70 -5.60 -6.30 -12.26
C LEU A 70 -6.11 -5.15 -13.13
N ASP A 71 -5.54 -3.95 -12.97
CA ASP A 71 -5.85 -2.78 -13.81
C ASP A 71 -4.57 -2.03 -14.21
N PRO A 72 -3.93 -2.44 -15.33
CA PRO A 72 -2.70 -1.81 -15.80
C PRO A 72 -2.89 -0.35 -16.22
N SER A 73 -4.13 0.06 -16.50
CA SER A 73 -4.45 1.41 -16.96
C SER A 73 -4.66 2.41 -15.83
N ASN A 74 -4.65 1.93 -14.58
CA ASN A 74 -4.92 2.74 -13.41
C ASN A 74 -3.79 3.73 -13.11
N LEU A 75 -3.98 4.99 -13.48
CA LEU A 75 -2.97 6.04 -13.28
C LEU A 75 -2.64 6.28 -11.80
N ASP A 76 -3.63 6.17 -10.90
CA ASP A 76 -3.39 6.36 -9.46
C ASP A 76 -2.45 5.28 -8.92
N ILE A 77 -2.65 4.02 -9.32
CA ILE A 77 -1.77 2.91 -8.91
C ILE A 77 -0.40 3.02 -9.59
N GLN A 78 -0.32 3.44 -10.86
CA GLN A 78 0.96 3.66 -11.54
C GLN A 78 1.82 4.71 -10.83
N ASN A 79 1.20 5.83 -10.45
CA ASN A 79 1.89 6.90 -9.74
C ASN A 79 2.36 6.42 -8.36
N ALA A 80 1.50 5.72 -7.61
CA ALA A 80 1.86 5.18 -6.30
C ALA A 80 2.93 4.08 -6.37
N TYR A 81 2.93 3.25 -7.41
CA TYR A 81 3.98 2.26 -7.68
C TYR A 81 5.34 2.93 -7.88
N ARG A 82 5.40 3.99 -8.71
CA ARG A 82 6.64 4.75 -8.94
C ARG A 82 7.12 5.44 -7.67
N GLU A 83 6.21 6.04 -6.91
CA GLU A 83 6.54 6.66 -5.62
C GLU A 83 7.15 5.63 -4.64
N ALA A 84 6.60 4.42 -4.59
CA ALA A 84 7.14 3.34 -3.77
C ALA A 84 8.52 2.86 -4.25
N GLU A 85 8.75 2.75 -5.56
CA GLU A 85 10.08 2.42 -6.11
C GLU A 85 11.12 3.47 -5.76
N GLU A 86 10.81 4.76 -5.95
CA GLU A 86 11.70 5.87 -5.62
C GLU A 86 12.03 5.90 -4.12
N ALA A 87 11.02 5.71 -3.26
CA ALA A 87 11.20 5.65 -1.82
C ALA A 87 12.07 4.46 -1.41
N MET A 88 11.88 3.29 -2.05
CA MET A 88 12.69 2.10 -1.80
C MET A 88 14.17 2.33 -2.14
N ILE A 89 14.46 2.91 -3.32
CA ILE A 89 15.82 3.21 -3.77
C ILE A 89 16.49 4.22 -2.84
N LYS A 90 15.78 5.29 -2.48
CA LYS A 90 16.29 6.32 -1.57
C LYS A 90 16.59 5.76 -0.18
N ASN A 91 15.71 4.93 0.36
CA ASN A 91 15.91 4.31 1.68
C ASN A 91 17.10 3.35 1.68
N HIS A 92 17.30 2.61 0.59
CA HIS A 92 18.43 1.71 0.42
C HIS A 92 19.76 2.48 0.36
N SER A 93 19.84 3.57 -0.40
CA SER A 93 21.07 4.36 -0.51
C SER A 93 21.43 5.08 0.80
N THR A 94 20.44 5.54 1.56
CA THR A 94 20.68 6.15 2.89
C THR A 94 21.17 5.14 3.94
N GLY A 95 20.80 3.86 3.81
CA GLY A 95 21.27 2.81 4.72
C GLY A 95 22.70 2.33 4.41
N GLN A 96 23.22 2.63 3.21
CA GLN A 96 24.54 2.21 2.75
C GLN A 96 25.62 3.29 2.89
N SER A 97 25.42 4.33 3.70
CA SER A 97 26.52 5.24 4.04
C SER A 97 27.60 4.44 4.75
N VAL A 98 28.61 4.04 3.98
CA VAL A 98 29.79 3.26 4.37
C VAL A 98 30.42 3.96 5.58
N GLU A 99 30.52 3.25 6.71
CA GLU A 99 31.34 3.72 7.83
C GLU A 99 32.76 3.99 7.31
N PRO A 100 33.36 5.15 7.63
CA PRO A 100 34.73 5.43 7.24
C PRO A 100 35.64 4.30 7.74
N LEU A 101 36.41 3.71 6.83
CA LEU A 101 37.53 2.85 7.20
C LEU A 101 38.50 3.72 8.01
N GLU A 102 38.62 3.46 9.31
CA GLU A 102 39.74 3.93 10.13
C GLU A 102 41.06 3.25 9.69
#